data_AF-A0A0K1S176-F1
#
_entry.id   AF-A0A0K1S176-F1
#
_cell.length_a   1.000
_cell.length_b   1.000
_cell.length_c   1.000
_cell.angle_alpha   90.00
_cell.angle_beta   90.00
_cell.angle_gamma   90.00
#
_symmetry.space_group_name_H-M   'P 1'
#
loop_
_entity.id
_entity.type
_entity.pdbx_description
1 polymer ?
#
loop_
_entity_poly.entity_id
_entity_poly.type
_entity_poly.pdbx_seq_one_letter_code
_entity_poly.pdbx_strand_id
1 'polypeptide(L)' 'MGLCLLVYTIGQRQLRLNLKQQETGLKNQLGKLTDQPTLRWIFQNFQGIHLRPIQDNQKISNLTDERRNI' A
#
# COMPACT_ATOMS: atom_id res chain seq x y z
N MET A 1 -17.80 13.43 -9.60
CA MET A 1 -17.04 13.75 -8.37
C MET A 1 -17.39 12.82 -7.19
N GLY A 2 -18.67 12.55 -6.91
CA GLY A 2 -19.07 11.70 -5.77
C GLY A 2 -18.61 10.23 -5.83
N LEU A 3 -18.61 9.62 -7.02
CA LEU A 3 -18.20 8.21 -7.18
C LEU A 3 -16.72 7.99 -6.83
N CYS A 4 -15.84 8.93 -7.16
CA CYS A 4 -14.42 8.85 -6.80
C CYS A 4 -14.21 8.93 -5.27
N LEU A 5 -14.96 9.79 -4.58
CA LEU A 5 -14.94 9.90 -3.12
C LEU A 5 -15.52 8.63 -2.45
N LEU A 6 -16.54 8.02 -3.05
CA LEU A 6 -17.09 6.77 -2.57
C LEU A 6 -16.07 5.63 -2.67
N VAL A 7 -15.44 5.45 -3.84
CA VAL A 7 -14.37 4.45 -4.02
C VAL A 7 -13.21 4.71 -3.06
N TYR A 8 -12.84 5.98 -2.87
CA TYR A 8 -11.80 6.37 -1.94
C TYR A 8 -12.12 5.99 -0.49
N THR A 9 -13.34 6.28 -0.03
CA THR A 9 -13.77 5.98 1.35
C THR A 9 -13.91 4.48 1.59
N ILE A 10 -14.44 3.73 0.61
CA ILE A 10 -14.54 2.26 0.66
C ILE A 10 -13.14 1.64 0.75
N GLY A 11 -12.23 2.01 -0.15
CA GLY A 11 -10.86 1.50 -0.14
C GLY A 11 -10.12 1.80 1.16
N GLN A 12 -10.24 3.03 1.67
CA GLN A 12 -9.61 3.42 2.94
C GLN A 12 -10.19 2.65 4.13
N ARG A 13 -11.51 2.39 4.14
CA ARG A 13 -12.15 1.60 5.20
C ARG A 13 -11.71 0.14 5.14
N GLN A 14 -11.72 -0.46 3.96
CA GLN A 14 -11.38 -1.87 3.80
C GLN A 14 -9.93 -2.17 4.17
N LEU A 15 -9.01 -1.27 3.82
CA LEU A 15 -7.63 -1.41 4.23
C LEU A 15 -7.45 -1.33 5.75
N ARG A 16 -8.11 -0.37 6.43
CA ARG A 16 -8.06 -0.29 7.90
C ARG A 16 -8.62 -1.55 8.57
N LEU A 17 -9.64 -2.16 7.99
CA LEU A 17 -10.19 -3.44 8.49
C LEU A 17 -9.18 -4.58 8.33
N ASN A 18 -8.54 -4.69 7.17
CA ASN A 18 -7.52 -5.72 6.93
C ASN A 18 -6.31 -5.53 7.86
N LEU A 19 -5.83 -4.29 8.05
CA LEU A 19 -4.73 -3.99 8.96
C LEU A 19 -5.07 -4.34 10.42
N LYS A 20 -6.30 -4.05 10.86
CA LYS A 20 -6.78 -4.48 12.18
C LYS A 20 -6.86 -6.00 12.31
N GLN A 21 -7.29 -6.69 11.26
CA GLN A 21 -7.38 -8.16 11.26
C GLN A 21 -6.00 -8.84 11.29
N GLN A 22 -5.00 -8.23 10.63
CA GLN A 22 -3.64 -8.75 10.62
C GLN A 22 -2.81 -8.28 11.83
N GLU A 23 -3.38 -7.45 12.72
CA GLU A 23 -2.67 -6.80 13.86
C GLU A 23 -1.37 -6.10 13.46
N THR A 24 -1.27 -5.73 12.19
CA THR A 24 -0.10 -5.11 11.58
C THR A 24 -0.39 -3.67 11.24
N GLY A 25 0.51 -2.77 11.64
CA GLY A 25 0.50 -1.38 11.23
C GLY A 25 1.32 -1.16 9.96
N LEU A 26 0.92 -0.19 9.13
CA LEU A 26 1.80 0.31 8.08
C LEU A 26 2.73 1.37 8.69
N LYS A 27 4.01 1.35 8.31
CA LYS A 27 4.94 2.41 8.68
C LYS A 27 4.48 3.71 8.03
N ASN A 28 4.30 4.75 8.82
CA ASN A 28 4.05 6.11 8.35
C ASN A 28 5.34 6.70 7.74
N GLN A 29 5.27 7.89 7.14
CA GLN A 29 6.42 8.62 6.57
C GLN A 29 7.61 8.75 7.53
N LEU A 30 7.33 8.80 8.84
CA LEU A 30 8.32 8.91 9.91
C LEU A 30 8.76 7.54 10.48
N GLY A 31 8.41 6.43 9.82
CA GLY A 31 8.77 5.07 10.24
C GLY A 31 7.97 4.48 11.39
N LYS A 32 7.02 5.22 11.97
CA LYS A 32 6.15 4.75 13.07
C LYS A 32 5.03 3.87 12.53
N LEU A 33 4.76 2.75 13.20
CA LEU A 33 3.59 1.91 12.90
C LEU A 33 2.31 2.71 13.14
N THR A 34 1.38 2.65 12.20
CA THR A 34 0.10 3.34 12.28
C THR A 34 -1.01 2.45 11.72
N ASP A 35 -2.07 2.29 12.51
CA ASP A 35 -3.23 1.44 12.17
C ASP A 35 -4.28 2.18 11.33
N GLN A 36 -4.03 3.47 11.06
CA GLN A 36 -4.92 4.36 10.31
C GLN A 36 -4.24 5.04 9.12
N PRO A 37 -3.57 4.30 8.21
CA PRO A 37 -2.96 4.91 7.04
C PRO A 37 -4.02 5.54 6.13
N THR A 38 -3.61 6.56 5.39
CA THR A 38 -4.45 7.21 4.38
C THR A 38 -4.25 6.53 3.03
N LEU A 39 -5.27 6.53 2.18
CA LEU A 39 -5.16 5.95 0.83
C LEU A 39 -4.04 6.62 0.02
N ARG A 40 -3.85 7.94 0.21
CA ARG A 40 -2.71 8.69 -0.35
C ARG A 40 -1.36 8.07 0.04
N TRP A 41 -1.16 7.75 1.31
CA TRP A 41 0.10 7.15 1.79
C TRP A 41 0.36 5.79 1.17
N ILE A 42 -0.69 4.99 1.02
CA ILE A 42 -0.62 3.69 0.37
C ILE A 42 -0.23 3.86 -1.09
N PHE A 43 -0.85 4.79 -1.82
CA PHE A 43 -0.46 5.08 -3.19
C PHE A 43 0.98 5.57 -3.31
N GLN A 44 1.47 6.38 -2.36
CA GLN A 44 2.88 6.78 -2.30
C GLN A 44 3.81 5.60 -2.02
N ASN A 45 3.36 4.61 -1.25
CA ASN A 45 4.09 3.37 -1.16
C ASN A 45 4.09 2.70 -2.54
N PHE A 46 2.94 2.42 -3.15
CA PHE A 46 2.91 1.78 -4.48
C PHE A 46 3.65 2.56 -5.60
N GLN A 47 3.84 3.88 -5.46
CA GLN A 47 4.71 4.69 -6.32
C GLN A 47 6.17 4.22 -6.17
N GLY A 48 6.65 3.47 -7.15
CA GLY A 48 8.00 2.88 -7.17
C GLY A 48 8.01 1.38 -7.40
N ILE A 49 6.86 0.69 -7.25
CA ILE A 49 6.71 -0.70 -7.70
C ILE A 49 6.51 -0.69 -9.21
N HIS A 50 7.62 -0.60 -9.95
CA HIS A 50 7.61 -0.74 -11.39
C HIS A 50 7.79 -2.22 -11.73
N LEU A 51 6.70 -2.87 -12.14
CA LEU A 51 6.76 -4.15 -12.85
C LEU A 51 7.40 -3.90 -14.22
N ARG A 52 8.72 -4.10 -14.32
CA ARG A 52 9.42 -4.08 -15.61
C ARG A 52 9.39 -5.50 -16.18
N PRO A 53 8.68 -5.76 -17.31
CA PRO A 53 8.79 -7.04 -17.99
C PRO A 53 10.17 -7.09 -18.65
N ILE A 54 11.12 -7.77 -18.01
CA ILE A 54 12.36 -8.21 -18.67
C ILE A 54 12.07 -9.63 -19.14
N GLN A 55 12.27 -9.88 -20.43
CA GLN A 55 12.07 -11.17 -21.08
C GLN A 55 12.55 -12.32 -20.17
N ASP A 56 11.62 -13.22 -19.86
CA ASP A 56 11.85 -14.53 -19.27
C ASP A 56 12.39 -14.59 -17.83
N ASN A 57 12.18 -13.56 -17.01
CA ASN A 57 12.08 -13.72 -15.57
C ASN A 57 11.50 -12.46 -14.92
N GLN A 58 10.31 -12.58 -14.33
CA GLN A 58 9.60 -11.48 -13.67
C GLN A 58 10.40 -10.99 -12.44
N LYS A 59 11.36 -10.11 -12.67
CA LYS A 59 12.19 -9.52 -11.62
C LYS A 59 11.61 -8.16 -11.26
N ILE A 60 10.96 -8.09 -10.10
CA ILE A 60 10.39 -6.83 -9.59
C ILE A 60 11.58 -5.96 -9.12
N SER A 61 11.92 -4.92 -9.89
CA SER A 61 12.91 -3.92 -9.50
C SER A 61 12.33 -2.96 -8.46
N ASN A 62 13.07 -2.68 -7.37
CA ASN A 62 12.61 -1.99 -6.13
C ASN A 62 11.75 -2.82 -5.16
N LEU A 63 11.94 -4.14 -5.09
CA LEU A 63 11.56 -4.92 -3.91
C LEU A 63 12.57 -4.70 -2.79
N THR A 64 12.37 -3.67 -1.98
CA THR A 64 12.99 -3.63 -0.64
C THR A 64 12.23 -4.62 0.25
N ASP A 65 12.89 -5.26 1.23
CA ASP A 65 12.25 -6.26 2.12
C ASP A 65 10.96 -5.76 2.78
N GLU A 66 10.84 -4.45 3.01
CA GLU A 66 9.63 -3.82 3.56
C GLU A 66 8.42 -3.84 2.61
N ARG A 67 8.63 -4.01 1.30
CA ARG A 67 7.58 -4.09 0.27
C ARG A 67 7.20 -5.52 -0.09
N ARG A 68 7.97 -6.50 0.39
CA ARG A 68 7.72 -7.92 0.20
C ARG A 68 6.66 -8.46 1.19
N ASN A 69 6.39 -7.71 2.27
CA ASN A 69 5.53 -8.10 3.38
C ASN A 69 4.36 -7.11 3.56
N ILE A 70 3.76 -6.69 2.44
CA ILE A 70 2.49 -5.95 2.38
C ILE A 70 1.48 -6.86 1.69
#